data_AF-A0A815WCG6-F1
#
_entry.id   AF-A0A815WCG6-F1
#
_cell.length_a   1.000
_cell.length_b   1.000
_cell.length_c   1.000
_cell.angle_alpha   90.00
_cell.angle_beta   90.00
_cell.angle_gamma   90.00
#
_symmetry.space_group_name_H-M   'P 1'
#
loop_
_entity.id
_entity.type
_entity.pdbx_description
1 polymer ?
#
loop_
_entity_poly.entity_id
_entity_poly.type
_entity_poly.pdbx_seq_one_letter_code
_entity_poly.pdbx_strand_id
1 'polypeptide(L)'
;MLVFRNEIRTQLNHRSAIHNAVEVGTNLMVCVAQDFCKGKAVEEPALVKKLLELSDSKTEHLPSLLPLVPGMPVIITQNIAIELGLINGMNGIFRQLVYDLDSVSTDSLSKTFPRRALPLVPAYSITTHKSQGQTLNKVVIDLKLPKDTDDIAAVYVPLSRVKRSSDLVILRHFDYEVLLIKPSKSQVAEMQRLDKLYIEAQVRFSEWF
;
A
#
# COMPACT_ATOMS: atom_id res chain seq x y z
N MET A 1 10.46 -1.72 -0.28
CA MET A 1 10.26 -3.18 -0.43
C MET A 1 8.84 -3.44 -0.95
N LEU A 2 8.66 -4.41 -1.85
CA LEU A 2 7.33 -4.88 -2.25
C LEU A 2 6.96 -6.13 -1.47
N VAL A 3 5.73 -6.18 -0.98
CA VAL A 3 5.21 -7.31 -0.20
C VAL A 3 3.85 -7.76 -0.69
N PHE A 4 3.56 -9.05 -0.54
CA PHE A 4 2.30 -9.60 -1.02
C PHE A 4 1.11 -9.28 -0.09
N ARG A 5 1.31 -9.39 1.23
CA ARG A 5 0.24 -9.25 2.24
C ARG A 5 0.24 -7.90 2.94
N ASN A 6 -0.96 -7.38 3.22
CA ASN A 6 -1.12 -6.10 3.91
C ASN A 6 -0.63 -6.16 5.36
N GLU A 7 -0.83 -7.29 6.06
CA GLU A 7 -0.39 -7.46 7.44
C GLU A 7 1.14 -7.39 7.55
N ILE A 8 1.84 -8.01 6.58
CA ILE A 8 3.30 -7.98 6.49
C ILE A 8 3.79 -6.56 6.16
N ARG A 9 3.10 -5.84 5.26
CA ARG A 9 3.38 -4.42 4.98
C ARG A 9 3.34 -3.61 6.27
N THR A 10 2.27 -3.71 7.04
CA THR A 10 2.09 -2.95 8.30
C THR A 10 3.19 -3.29 9.30
N GLN A 11 3.48 -4.57 9.53
CA GLN A 11 4.53 -5.00 10.46
C GLN A 11 5.93 -4.50 10.06
N LEU A 12 6.30 -4.64 8.78
CA LEU A 12 7.60 -4.17 8.29
C LEU A 12 7.72 -2.65 8.38
N ASN A 13 6.65 -1.93 8.05
CA ASN A 13 6.60 -0.48 8.16
C ASN A 13 6.76 0.01 9.60
N HIS A 14 6.08 -0.63 10.56
CA HIS A 14 6.24 -0.30 11.98
C HIS A 14 7.66 -0.58 12.46
N ARG A 15 8.21 -1.75 12.12
CA ARG A 15 9.59 -2.12 12.50
C ARG A 15 10.62 -1.18 11.88
N SER A 16 10.43 -0.81 10.62
CA SER A 16 11.33 0.13 9.93
C SER A 16 11.27 1.52 10.53
N ALA A 17 10.09 1.99 10.95
CA ALA A 17 9.96 3.26 11.66
C ALA A 17 10.68 3.23 13.02
N ILE A 18 10.54 2.14 13.79
CA ILE A 18 11.28 1.96 15.05
C ILE A 18 12.79 1.97 14.81
N HIS A 19 13.28 1.23 13.81
CA HIS A 19 14.71 1.22 13.48
C HIS A 19 15.20 2.61 13.04
N ASN A 20 14.44 3.33 12.21
CA ASN A 20 14.81 4.69 11.79
C ASN A 20 14.88 5.65 12.99
N ALA A 21 13.95 5.56 13.95
CA ALA A 21 14.01 6.37 15.17
C ALA A 21 15.33 6.16 15.94
N VAL A 22 15.76 4.89 16.07
CA VAL A 22 17.04 4.54 16.71
C VAL A 22 18.23 5.06 15.89
N GLU A 23 18.21 4.89 14.57
CA GLU A 23 19.30 5.30 13.68
C GLU A 23 19.51 6.82 13.65
N VAL A 24 18.43 7.59 13.61
CA VAL A 24 18.46 9.05 13.60
C VAL A 24 18.65 9.63 15.02
N GLY A 25 18.52 8.81 16.06
CA GLY A 25 18.63 9.25 17.45
C GLY A 25 17.47 10.15 17.88
N THR A 26 16.26 9.87 17.40
CA THR A 26 15.06 10.66 17.70
C THR A 26 13.99 9.81 18.38
N ASN A 27 13.08 10.47 19.11
CA ASN A 27 11.95 9.79 19.71
C ASN A 27 10.94 9.38 18.64
N LEU A 28 10.47 8.14 18.70
CA LEU A 28 9.36 7.66 17.87
C LEU A 28 8.06 8.33 18.34
N MET A 29 7.49 9.18 17.48
CA MET A 29 6.16 9.74 17.71
C MET A 29 5.11 8.74 17.23
N VAL A 30 4.01 8.58 17.98
CA VAL A 30 2.91 7.70 17.59
C VAL A 30 1.61 8.48 17.65
N CYS A 31 0.98 8.67 16.49
CA CYS A 31 -0.39 9.17 16.43
C CYS A 31 -1.36 8.00 16.58
N VAL A 32 -2.22 8.06 17.59
CA VAL A 32 -3.24 7.06 17.86
C VAL A 32 -4.55 7.54 17.24
N ALA A 33 -5.24 6.64 16.51
CA ALA A 33 -6.55 6.94 15.96
C ALA A 33 -7.57 7.17 17.07
N GLN A 34 -8.49 8.11 16.85
CA GLN A 34 -9.63 8.36 17.73
C GLN A 34 -10.90 7.85 17.08
N ASP A 35 -11.57 6.89 17.71
CA ASP A 35 -12.80 6.29 17.20
C ASP A 35 -14.03 6.90 17.90
N PHE A 36 -15.10 7.06 17.13
CA PHE A 36 -16.36 7.64 17.59
C PHE A 36 -17.52 6.67 17.33
N CYS A 37 -18.52 6.69 18.20
CA CYS A 37 -19.78 5.98 18.03
C CYS A 37 -20.93 6.95 18.30
N LYS A 38 -21.82 7.13 17.31
CA LYS A 38 -22.95 8.09 17.38
C LYS A 38 -22.49 9.50 17.80
N GLY A 39 -21.35 9.96 17.29
CA GLY A 39 -20.78 11.27 17.58
C GLY A 39 -20.08 11.42 18.94
N LYS A 40 -20.01 10.37 19.76
CA LYS A 40 -19.26 10.37 21.03
C LYS A 40 -17.97 9.58 20.89
N ALA A 41 -16.87 10.09 21.46
CA ALA A 41 -15.61 9.37 21.49
C ALA A 41 -15.78 8.05 22.26
N VAL A 42 -15.16 6.99 21.73
CA VAL A 42 -15.14 5.69 22.41
C VAL A 42 -14.04 5.72 23.46
N GLU A 43 -14.40 5.69 24.74
CA GLU A 43 -13.46 5.76 25.87
C GLU A 43 -13.34 4.44 26.63
N GLU A 44 -14.25 3.49 26.42
CA GLU A 44 -14.24 2.20 27.12
C GLU A 44 -12.95 1.41 26.77
N PRO A 45 -12.06 1.12 27.75
CA PRO A 45 -10.73 0.58 27.45
C PRO A 45 -10.74 -0.74 26.68
N ALA A 46 -11.69 -1.63 26.99
CA ALA A 46 -11.84 -2.92 26.31
C ALA A 46 -12.23 -2.74 24.84
N LEU A 47 -13.08 -1.76 24.54
CA LEU A 47 -13.51 -1.46 23.18
C LEU A 47 -12.42 -0.71 22.41
N VAL A 48 -11.76 0.29 23.02
CA VAL A 48 -10.60 0.98 22.44
C VAL A 48 -9.52 0.00 22.03
N LYS A 49 -9.17 -0.95 22.91
CA LYS A 49 -8.17 -1.99 22.59
C LYS A 49 -8.57 -2.81 21.36
N LYS A 50 -9.82 -3.27 21.29
CA LYS A 50 -10.33 -4.02 20.13
C LYS A 50 -10.30 -3.20 18.85
N LEU A 51 -10.62 -1.90 18.93
CA LEU A 51 -10.60 -1.00 17.78
C LEU A 51 -9.17 -0.71 17.29
N LEU A 52 -8.20 -0.65 18.20
CA LEU A 52 -6.79 -0.51 17.84
C LEU A 52 -6.23 -1.77 17.15
N GLU A 53 -6.74 -2.95 17.50
CA GLU A 53 -6.37 -4.23 16.91
C GLU A 53 -7.03 -4.49 15.53
N LEU A 54 -7.94 -3.63 15.09
CA LEU A 54 -8.55 -3.75 13.76
C LEU A 54 -7.52 -3.55 12.65
N SER A 55 -7.67 -4.35 11.58
CA SER A 55 -6.89 -4.19 10.37
C SER A 55 -7.32 -2.94 9.60
N ASP A 56 -6.35 -2.26 8.97
CA ASP A 56 -6.58 -1.09 8.11
C ASP A 56 -7.69 -1.30 7.06
N SER A 57 -7.90 -2.54 6.61
CA SER A 57 -8.94 -2.90 5.63
C SER A 57 -10.37 -2.70 6.15
N LYS A 58 -10.57 -2.72 7.47
CA LYS A 58 -11.88 -2.51 8.11
C LYS A 58 -12.11 -1.05 8.51
N THR A 59 -11.11 -0.19 8.30
CA THR A 59 -11.07 1.18 8.82
C THR A 59 -10.74 2.17 7.71
N GLU A 60 -11.20 1.90 6.49
CA GLU A 60 -10.99 2.75 5.30
C GLU A 60 -9.52 3.10 5.05
N HIS A 61 -8.61 2.17 5.37
CA HIS A 61 -7.16 2.36 5.28
C HIS A 61 -6.57 3.42 6.20
N LEU A 62 -7.32 3.86 7.22
CA LEU A 62 -6.82 4.70 8.29
C LEU A 62 -6.16 3.84 9.38
N PRO A 63 -4.85 4.04 9.63
CA PRO A 63 -4.11 3.23 10.58
C PRO A 63 -4.57 3.52 12.02
N SER A 64 -4.71 2.46 12.82
CA SER A 64 -4.99 2.58 14.26
C SER A 64 -3.82 3.24 15.02
N LEU A 65 -2.60 2.93 14.61
CA LEU A 65 -1.36 3.47 15.15
C LEU A 65 -0.49 3.92 13.98
N LEU A 66 -0.14 5.20 13.95
CA LEU A 66 0.71 5.78 12.93
C LEU A 66 2.05 6.20 13.57
N PRO A 67 3.12 5.39 13.40
CA PRO A 67 4.46 5.80 13.80
C PRO A 67 4.97 6.90 12.88
N LEU A 68 5.60 7.92 13.45
CA LEU A 68 6.15 9.10 12.77
C LEU A 68 7.56 9.38 13.27
N VAL A 69 8.49 9.50 12.33
CA VAL A 69 9.91 9.81 12.55
C VAL A 69 10.34 10.79 11.46
N PRO A 70 10.88 11.97 11.79
CA PRO A 70 11.39 12.89 10.78
C PRO A 70 12.30 12.20 9.76
N GLY A 71 12.08 12.48 8.47
CA GLY A 71 12.81 11.85 7.37
C GLY A 71 12.23 10.53 6.88
N MET A 72 11.22 9.95 7.52
CA MET A 72 10.62 8.70 7.05
C MET A 72 9.77 8.88 5.79
N PRO A 73 9.78 7.91 4.85
CA PRO A 73 8.89 7.92 3.72
C PRO A 73 7.45 7.64 4.15
N VAL A 74 6.51 8.39 3.59
CA VAL A 74 5.07 8.26 3.82
C VAL A 74 4.30 8.28 2.51
N ILE A 75 3.09 7.73 2.52
CA ILE A 75 2.12 7.80 1.42
C ILE A 75 0.83 8.43 1.94
N ILE A 76 0.26 9.34 1.14
CA ILE A 76 -1.07 9.90 1.37
C ILE A 76 -2.14 8.84 1.03
N THR A 77 -3.13 8.66 1.90
CA THR A 77 -4.19 7.64 1.73
C THR A 77 -5.53 8.21 1.24
N GLN A 78 -5.68 9.53 1.17
CA GLN A 78 -6.93 10.20 0.78
C GLN A 78 -6.68 11.39 -0.15
N ASN A 79 -7.69 11.79 -0.91
CA ASN A 79 -7.61 13.00 -1.73
C ASN A 79 -7.90 14.20 -0.84
N ILE A 80 -6.86 14.99 -0.55
CA ILE A 80 -6.94 16.16 0.35
C ILE A 80 -7.07 17.44 -0.49
N ALA A 81 -6.22 17.60 -1.50
CA ALA A 81 -6.18 18.76 -2.38
C ALA A 81 -5.69 18.30 -3.76
N ILE A 82 -6.63 17.93 -4.63
CA ILE A 82 -6.34 17.32 -5.94
C ILE A 82 -5.58 18.30 -6.82
N GLU A 83 -5.96 19.57 -6.77
CA GLU A 83 -5.35 20.70 -7.47
C GLU A 83 -3.89 20.95 -7.06
N LEU A 84 -3.50 20.55 -5.85
CA LEU A 84 -2.12 20.60 -5.35
C LEU A 84 -1.39 19.26 -5.53
N GLY A 85 -2.05 18.26 -6.12
CA GLY A 85 -1.54 16.91 -6.27
C GLY A 85 -1.56 16.07 -4.98
N LEU A 86 -2.12 16.56 -3.86
CA LEU A 86 -2.24 15.81 -2.61
C LEU A 86 -3.37 14.76 -2.72
N ILE A 87 -3.05 13.68 -3.42
CA ILE A 87 -3.96 12.60 -3.78
C ILE A 87 -3.54 11.27 -3.16
N ASN A 88 -4.47 10.33 -3.08
CA ASN A 88 -4.21 8.97 -2.62
C ASN A 88 -3.09 8.31 -3.46
N GLY A 89 -2.07 7.80 -2.78
CA GLY A 89 -0.91 7.15 -3.39
C GLY A 89 0.29 8.08 -3.59
N MET A 90 0.16 9.39 -3.37
CA MET A 90 1.30 10.30 -3.45
C MET A 90 2.33 9.97 -2.37
N ASN A 91 3.59 9.80 -2.78
CA ASN A 91 4.73 9.62 -1.90
C ASN A 91 5.20 10.96 -1.33
N GLY A 92 5.63 10.96 -0.08
CA GLY A 92 6.23 12.12 0.58
C GLY A 92 7.26 11.70 1.62
N ILE A 93 7.90 12.70 2.22
CA ILE A 93 8.79 12.53 3.37
C ILE A 93 8.17 13.27 4.55
N PHE A 94 7.95 12.56 5.65
CA PHE A 94 7.48 13.19 6.87
C PHE A 94 8.58 14.08 7.45
N ARG A 95 8.27 15.36 7.66
CA ARG A 95 9.23 16.35 8.19
C ARG A 95 9.04 16.59 9.67
N GLN A 96 7.82 16.97 10.05
CA GLN A 96 7.46 17.34 11.41
C GLN A 96 5.94 17.27 11.57
N LEU A 97 5.48 17.11 12.80
CA LEU A 97 4.08 17.27 13.17
C LEU A 97 3.92 18.62 13.87
N VAL A 98 3.04 19.47 13.33
CA VAL A 98 2.73 20.78 13.89
C VAL A 98 1.30 20.74 14.41
N TYR A 99 1.12 21.10 15.68
CA TYR A 99 -0.20 21.23 16.28
C TYR A 99 -0.61 22.70 16.21
N ASP A 100 -1.73 22.97 15.56
CA ASP A 100 -2.38 24.27 15.61
C ASP A 100 -3.65 24.14 16.45
N LEU A 101 -3.73 24.90 17.54
CA LEU A 101 -4.89 24.91 18.43
C LEU A 101 -6.14 25.46 17.73
N ASP A 102 -5.97 26.26 16.68
CA ASP A 102 -7.05 26.87 15.92
C ASP A 102 -7.45 26.02 14.69
N SER A 103 -6.86 24.83 14.53
CA SER A 103 -7.21 23.93 13.42
C SER A 103 -8.65 23.42 13.56
N VAL A 104 -9.55 23.93 12.72
CA VAL A 104 -10.94 23.47 12.65
C VAL A 104 -10.99 22.15 11.88
N SER A 105 -11.35 21.06 12.57
CA SER A 105 -11.68 19.80 11.90
C SER A 105 -13.01 19.93 11.18
N THR A 106 -12.99 19.96 9.85
CA THR A 106 -14.18 19.95 8.99
C THR A 106 -14.71 18.52 8.81
N ASP A 107 -15.13 17.85 9.88
CA ASP A 107 -15.69 16.51 9.77
C ASP A 107 -17.23 16.57 9.59
N SER A 108 -17.69 16.30 8.37
CA SER A 108 -19.04 15.82 8.11
C SER A 108 -19.12 14.34 8.49
N LEU A 109 -19.30 14.08 9.80
CA LEU A 109 -19.31 12.72 10.36
C LEU A 109 -20.42 11.85 9.73
N SER A 110 -20.01 10.74 9.10
CA SER A 110 -20.90 9.65 8.67
C SER A 110 -21.56 8.99 9.89
N LYS A 111 -22.76 8.42 9.72
CA LYS A 111 -23.56 7.79 10.79
C LYS A 111 -23.00 6.43 11.27
N THR A 112 -21.96 5.90 10.64
CA THR A 112 -21.33 4.62 10.97
C THR A 112 -19.94 4.88 11.54
N PHE A 113 -19.59 4.25 12.67
CA PHE A 113 -18.36 4.43 13.49
C PHE A 113 -17.26 5.29 12.84
N PRO A 114 -17.28 6.63 13.02
CA PRO A 114 -16.26 7.48 12.41
C PRO A 114 -14.90 7.31 13.13
N ARG A 115 -13.83 7.16 12.34
CA ARG A 115 -12.44 7.15 12.81
C ARG A 115 -11.73 8.43 12.38
N ARG A 116 -11.07 9.10 13.33
CA ARG A 116 -10.20 10.26 13.08
C ARG A 116 -8.74 9.85 13.20
N ALA A 117 -8.01 9.94 12.09
CA ALA A 117 -6.57 9.69 12.01
C ALA A 117 -5.97 10.52 10.87
N LEU A 118 -4.65 10.71 10.88
CA LEU A 118 -3.96 11.34 9.75
C LEU A 118 -4.07 10.44 8.51
N PRO A 119 -4.36 10.99 7.32
CA PRO A 119 -4.47 10.24 6.07
C PRO A 119 -3.08 9.90 5.50
N LEU A 120 -2.21 9.32 6.34
CA LEU A 120 -0.83 8.98 6.03
C LEU A 120 -0.52 7.56 6.50
N VAL A 121 0.33 6.86 5.76
CA VAL A 121 0.91 5.57 6.18
C VAL A 121 2.41 5.56 5.91
N PRO A 122 3.22 4.83 6.71
CA PRO A 122 4.64 4.66 6.39
C PRO A 122 4.82 3.93 5.06
N ALA A 123 5.89 4.24 4.34
CA ALA A 123 6.13 3.77 2.97
C ALA A 123 7.50 3.12 2.75
N TYR A 124 8.09 2.51 3.79
CA TYR A 124 9.28 1.65 3.62
C TYR A 124 8.97 0.40 2.78
N SER A 125 7.74 -0.09 2.91
CA SER A 125 7.18 -1.18 2.13
C SER A 125 5.77 -0.84 1.64
N ILE A 126 5.44 -1.32 0.44
CA ILE A 126 4.11 -1.21 -0.17
C ILE A 126 3.68 -2.60 -0.68
N THR A 127 2.38 -2.81 -0.82
CA THR A 127 1.89 -4.07 -1.38
C THR A 127 2.12 -4.13 -2.89
N THR A 128 2.33 -5.34 -3.40
CA THR A 128 2.45 -5.60 -4.84
C THR A 128 1.29 -5.00 -5.63
N HIS A 129 0.05 -5.20 -5.16
CA HIS A 129 -1.14 -4.60 -5.79
C HIS A 129 -1.10 -3.07 -5.83
N LYS A 130 -0.61 -2.40 -4.78
CA LYS A 130 -0.48 -0.94 -4.77
C LYS A 130 0.60 -0.44 -5.73
N SER A 131 1.62 -1.25 -6.02
CA SER A 131 2.66 -0.92 -7.00
C SER A 131 2.25 -1.16 -8.46
N GLN A 132 1.09 -1.78 -8.71
CA GLN A 132 0.64 -2.09 -10.07
C GLN A 132 0.46 -0.79 -10.87
N GLY A 133 1.01 -0.77 -12.09
CA GLY A 133 1.02 0.41 -12.95
C GLY A 133 2.09 1.46 -12.61
N GLN A 134 2.84 1.29 -11.52
CA GLN A 134 3.97 2.15 -11.18
C GLN A 134 5.29 1.54 -11.70
N THR A 135 6.20 2.40 -12.15
CA THR A 135 7.60 2.04 -12.38
C THR A 135 8.43 2.50 -11.18
N LEU A 136 9.16 1.59 -10.56
CA LEU A 136 9.98 1.86 -9.39
C LEU A 136 11.47 1.84 -9.76
N ASN A 137 12.26 2.70 -9.11
CA ASN A 137 13.69 2.85 -9.43
C ASN A 137 14.52 1.67 -8.94
N LYS A 138 14.29 1.22 -7.71
CA LYS A 138 14.95 0.06 -7.09
C LYS A 138 13.96 -0.67 -6.19
N VAL A 139 13.96 -1.99 -6.24
CA VAL A 139 12.96 -2.81 -5.57
C VAL A 139 13.61 -3.99 -4.87
N VAL A 140 13.18 -4.24 -3.63
CA VAL A 140 13.43 -5.48 -2.90
C VAL A 140 12.12 -6.26 -2.86
N ILE A 141 12.14 -7.53 -3.25
CA ILE A 141 10.98 -8.43 -3.24
C ILE A 141 11.28 -9.73 -2.49
N ASP A 142 10.22 -10.40 -2.03
CA ASP A 142 10.29 -11.75 -1.48
C ASP A 142 9.41 -12.68 -2.34
N LEU A 143 10.05 -13.67 -2.97
CA LEU A 143 9.38 -14.66 -3.82
C LEU A 143 8.98 -15.94 -3.06
N LYS A 144 9.21 -15.99 -1.75
CA LYS A 144 8.70 -17.09 -0.92
C LYS A 144 7.21 -16.85 -0.62
N LEU A 145 6.38 -17.18 -1.59
CA LEU A 145 4.93 -17.07 -1.48
C LEU A 145 4.38 -18.11 -0.49
N PRO A 146 3.22 -17.85 0.15
CA PRO A 146 2.50 -18.87 0.90
C PRO A 146 2.26 -20.11 0.04
N LYS A 147 2.34 -21.29 0.66
CA LYS A 147 1.86 -22.54 0.04
C LYS A 147 0.41 -22.29 -0.38
N ASP A 148 0.05 -22.68 -1.61
CA ASP A 148 -1.26 -22.44 -2.26
C ASP A 148 -1.42 -21.07 -2.98
N THR A 149 -0.34 -20.32 -3.19
CA THR A 149 -0.40 -19.11 -4.03
C THR A 149 -0.22 -19.48 -5.51
N ASP A 150 -1.33 -19.60 -6.23
CA ASP A 150 -1.33 -19.89 -7.68
C ASP A 150 -1.48 -18.64 -8.55
N ASP A 151 -1.40 -17.45 -7.94
CA ASP A 151 -1.55 -16.19 -8.66
C ASP A 151 -0.22 -15.74 -9.28
N ILE A 152 -0.11 -15.85 -10.59
CA ILE A 152 1.03 -15.38 -11.40
C ILE A 152 1.29 -13.90 -11.16
N ALA A 153 0.25 -13.10 -10.93
CA ALA A 153 0.42 -11.68 -10.67
C ALA A 153 1.25 -11.43 -9.41
N ALA A 154 1.21 -12.33 -8.43
CA ALA A 154 2.03 -12.26 -7.22
C ALA A 154 3.54 -12.30 -7.51
N VAL A 155 3.93 -12.90 -8.64
CA VAL A 155 5.33 -13.07 -9.08
C VAL A 155 5.68 -12.08 -10.18
N TYR A 156 4.86 -12.01 -11.23
CA TYR A 156 5.13 -11.20 -12.40
C TYR A 156 5.04 -9.70 -12.12
N VAL A 157 4.04 -9.24 -11.35
CA VAL A 157 3.88 -7.80 -11.04
C VAL A 157 5.13 -7.26 -10.33
N PRO A 158 5.65 -7.84 -9.24
CA PRO A 158 6.82 -7.29 -8.56
C PRO A 158 8.08 -7.33 -9.42
N LEU A 159 8.29 -8.40 -10.20
CA LEU A 159 9.43 -8.52 -11.12
C LEU A 159 9.41 -7.46 -12.22
N SER A 160 8.23 -7.11 -12.73
CA SER A 160 8.05 -6.12 -13.79
C SER A 160 8.03 -4.66 -13.31
N ARG A 161 8.19 -4.38 -12.00
CA ARG A 161 8.18 -3.00 -11.48
C ARG A 161 9.47 -2.24 -11.77
N VAL A 162 10.57 -2.91 -12.12
CA VAL A 162 11.87 -2.29 -12.41
C VAL A 162 12.21 -2.39 -13.89
N LYS A 163 13.01 -1.44 -14.40
CA LYS A 163 13.46 -1.43 -15.80
C LYS A 163 14.66 -2.34 -16.06
N ARG A 164 15.48 -2.62 -15.04
CA ARG A 164 16.72 -3.39 -15.14
C ARG A 164 16.80 -4.41 -14.00
N SER A 165 17.34 -5.58 -14.28
CA SER A 165 17.56 -6.62 -13.26
C SER A 165 18.53 -6.18 -12.16
N SER A 166 19.50 -5.29 -12.47
CA SER A 166 20.43 -4.70 -11.50
C SER A 166 19.73 -3.85 -10.42
N ASP A 167 18.50 -3.41 -10.69
CA ASP A 167 17.69 -2.60 -9.79
C ASP A 167 16.71 -3.46 -8.95
N LEU A 168 16.74 -4.79 -9.12
CA LEU A 168 15.94 -5.77 -8.40
C LEU A 168 16.80 -6.56 -7.41
N VAL A 169 16.33 -6.68 -6.17
CA VAL A 169 16.92 -7.56 -5.16
C VAL A 169 15.87 -8.56 -4.69
N ILE A 170 16.20 -9.85 -4.75
CA ILE A 170 15.38 -10.91 -4.17
C ILE A 170 15.93 -11.21 -2.78
N LEU A 171 15.08 -11.06 -1.76
CA LEU A 171 15.50 -11.04 -0.35
C LEU A 171 16.15 -12.35 0.12
N ARG A 172 15.73 -13.49 -0.44
CA ARG A 172 16.15 -14.82 -0.01
C ARG A 172 15.99 -15.85 -1.12
N HIS A 173 16.63 -17.00 -0.95
CA HIS A 173 16.42 -18.17 -1.81
C HIS A 173 14.94 -18.57 -1.85
N PHE A 174 14.47 -18.96 -3.04
CA PHE A 174 13.10 -19.38 -3.32
C PHE A 174 13.13 -20.60 -4.24
N ASP A 175 12.00 -21.32 -4.31
CA ASP A 175 11.85 -22.47 -5.19
C ASP A 175 11.59 -21.99 -6.63
N TYR A 176 12.32 -22.54 -7.59
CA TYR A 176 12.21 -22.16 -9.00
C TYR A 176 10.81 -22.42 -9.57
N GLU A 177 10.07 -23.38 -9.01
CA GLU A 177 8.68 -23.68 -9.37
C GLU A 177 7.76 -22.44 -9.32
N VAL A 178 8.06 -21.45 -8.47
CA VAL A 178 7.30 -20.19 -8.37
C VAL A 178 7.37 -19.37 -9.67
N LEU A 179 8.42 -19.50 -10.47
CA LEU A 179 8.54 -18.84 -11.77
C LEU A 179 7.83 -19.62 -12.89
N LEU A 180 7.43 -20.86 -12.62
CA LEU A 180 6.80 -21.75 -13.60
C LEU A 180 5.27 -21.76 -13.51
N ILE A 181 4.68 -20.91 -12.66
CA ILE A 181 3.22 -20.78 -12.53
C ILE A 181 2.63 -20.38 -13.90
N LYS A 182 1.72 -21.21 -14.41
CA LYS A 182 1.11 -21.04 -15.73
C LYS A 182 -0.21 -20.26 -15.66
N PRO A 183 -0.51 -19.41 -16.66
CA PRO A 183 -1.80 -18.72 -16.74
C PRO A 183 -2.96 -19.70 -16.68
N SER A 184 -4.05 -19.27 -16.04
CA SER A 184 -5.25 -20.08 -15.98
C SER A 184 -5.79 -20.33 -17.39
N LYS A 185 -6.57 -21.40 -17.57
CA LYS A 185 -7.17 -21.72 -18.87
C LYS A 185 -7.99 -20.54 -19.44
N SER A 186 -8.67 -19.78 -18.58
CA SER A 186 -9.43 -18.59 -18.99
C SER A 186 -8.52 -17.44 -19.42
N GLN A 187 -7.40 -17.20 -18.72
CA GLN A 187 -6.41 -16.20 -19.13
C GLN A 187 -5.76 -16.54 -20.47
N VAL A 188 -5.43 -17.80 -20.70
CA VAL A 188 -4.88 -18.26 -22.00
C VAL A 188 -5.91 -18.07 -23.12
N ALA A 189 -7.16 -18.49 -22.89
CA ALA A 189 -8.23 -18.34 -23.87
C ALA A 189 -8.50 -16.87 -24.21
N GLU A 190 -8.45 -15.98 -23.22
CA GLU A 190 -8.62 -14.54 -23.42
C GLU A 190 -7.46 -13.95 -24.23
N MET A 191 -6.21 -14.35 -23.96
CA MET A 191 -5.05 -13.92 -24.75
C MET A 191 -5.22 -14.31 -26.23
N GLN A 192 -5.60 -15.57 -26.49
CA GLN A 192 -5.85 -16.06 -27.85
C GLN A 192 -6.99 -15.30 -28.55
N ARG A 193 -8.05 -14.96 -27.81
CA ARG A 193 -9.16 -14.15 -28.32
C ARG A 193 -8.69 -12.74 -28.72
N LEU A 194 -7.84 -12.12 -27.91
CA LEU A 194 -7.27 -10.80 -28.17
C LEU A 194 -6.34 -10.81 -29.38
N ASP A 195 -5.49 -11.83 -29.54
CA ASP A 195 -4.62 -11.98 -30.70
C ASP A 195 -5.43 -12.10 -32.01
N LYS A 196 -6.50 -12.90 -31.98
CA LYS A 196 -7.42 -13.03 -33.11
C LYS A 196 -8.08 -11.69 -33.44
N LEU A 197 -8.58 -10.99 -32.42
CA LEU A 197 -9.24 -9.69 -32.59
C LEU A 197 -8.28 -8.63 -33.14
N TYR A 198 -7.01 -8.66 -32.71
CA TYR A 198 -5.96 -7.77 -33.23
C TYR A 198 -5.76 -7.97 -34.73
N ILE A 199 -5.63 -9.22 -35.19
CA ILE A 199 -5.49 -9.54 -36.62
C ILE A 199 -6.72 -9.09 -37.42
N GLU A 200 -7.92 -9.38 -36.92
CA GLU A 200 -9.17 -8.95 -37.57
C GLU A 200 -9.29 -7.42 -37.65
N ALA A 201 -8.89 -6.70 -36.60
CA ALA A 201 -8.88 -5.25 -36.57
C ALA A 201 -7.87 -4.67 -37.58
N GLN A 202 -6.67 -5.24 -37.69
CA GLN A 202 -5.68 -4.83 -38.68
C GLN A 202 -6.18 -4.99 -40.12
N VAL A 203 -6.86 -6.10 -40.43
CA VAL A 203 -7.45 -6.32 -41.76
C VAL A 203 -8.57 -5.32 -42.03
N ARG A 204 -9.49 -5.15 -41.07
CA ARG A 204 -10.68 -4.32 -41.22
C ARG A 204 -10.37 -2.83 -41.34
N PHE A 205 -9.35 -2.34 -40.65
CA PHE A 205 -8.94 -0.94 -40.63
C PHE A 205 -7.61 -0.71 -41.36
N SER A 206 -7.28 -1.57 -42.32
CA SER A 206 -6.03 -1.52 -43.10
C SER A 206 -5.81 -0.19 -43.83
N GLU A 207 -6.87 0.57 -44.13
CA GLU A 207 -6.77 1.90 -44.75
C GLU A 207 -6.32 3.01 -43.77
N TRP A 208 -6.26 2.73 -42.47
CA TRP A 208 -5.93 3.68 -41.40
C TRP A 208 -4.57 3.39 -40.73
N PHE A 209 -3.87 2.36 -41.18
CA PHE A 209 -2.52 1.96 -40.74
C PHE A 209 -1.54 1.98 -41.91
#